data_AF-A0A2C5WYF9-F1
#
_entry.id   AF-A0A2C5WYF9-F1
#
_cell.length_a   1.000
_cell.length_b   1.000
_cell.length_c   1.000
_cell.angle_alpha   90.00
_cell.angle_beta   90.00
_cell.angle_gamma   90.00
#
_symmetry.space_group_name_H-M   'P 1'
#
loop_
_entity.id
_entity.type
_entity.pdbx_description
1 polymer ?
#
loop_
_entity_poly.entity_id
_entity_poly.type
_entity_poly.pdbx_seq_one_letter_code
_entity_poly.pdbx_strand_id
1 'polypeptide(L)'
;MQNQNEELQYLLAENPIEGVEREKKDSTNKKQKDEELAKRTLEISLKKACPIDTTDEAFYEMGRIFRSPLVKGMTILQSWMNFETIFERHHKAEKIPESVILKTFLVLLPLEYREAAKECYRKENISTDEVIQCLEAVRRTNGINRQAKYNKSKSKCFNCGKEGHLKTECWSKKKTSTKQKANQATEEKPSRNKTDG
;
A
#
# COMPACT_ATOMS: atom_id res chain seq x y z
N MET A 1 -24.16 73.86 -64.99
CA MET A 1 -25.22 72.88 -65.26
C MET A 1 -24.62 71.80 -66.14
N GLN A 2 -24.33 70.63 -65.58
CA GLN A 2 -23.75 69.48 -66.30
C GLN A 2 -24.90 68.52 -66.66
N ASN A 3 -25.26 68.55 -67.94
CA ASN A 3 -25.87 67.46 -68.71
C ASN A 3 -24.80 66.37 -68.91
N GLN A 4 -25.07 65.07 -69.06
CA GLN A 4 -26.29 64.30 -69.25
C GLN A 4 -25.97 62.87 -68.77
N ASN A 5 -26.91 62.28 -68.07
CA ASN A 5 -26.98 60.86 -67.76
C ASN A 5 -27.91 60.25 -68.82
N GLU A 6 -27.50 59.15 -69.44
CA GLU A 6 -28.19 58.26 -70.41
C GLU A 6 -27.11 57.86 -71.43
N GLU A 7 -26.58 56.64 -71.41
CA GLU A 7 -27.23 55.54 -72.12
C GLU A 7 -26.77 54.19 -71.52
N LEU A 8 -27.69 53.57 -70.78
CA LEU A 8 -27.71 52.13 -70.57
C LEU A 8 -28.15 51.46 -71.87
N GLN A 9 -27.45 50.38 -72.23
CA GLN A 9 -27.91 49.19 -72.98
C GLN A 9 -26.95 48.88 -74.13
N TYR A 10 -26.04 47.94 -73.90
CA TYR A 10 -25.95 46.70 -74.68
C TYR A 10 -24.70 45.95 -74.21
N LEU A 11 -24.90 44.85 -73.49
CA LEU A 11 -24.37 43.54 -73.86
C LEU A 11 -24.80 42.53 -72.80
N LEU A 12 -25.82 41.78 -73.21
CA LEU A 12 -26.23 40.49 -72.69
C LEU A 12 -25.01 39.61 -72.38
N ALA A 13 -24.77 39.37 -71.10
CA ALA A 13 -24.14 38.16 -70.61
C ALA A 13 -24.73 37.90 -69.22
N GLU A 14 -25.84 37.16 -69.20
CA GLU A 14 -26.30 36.44 -68.02
C GLU A 14 -25.14 35.54 -67.56
N ASN A 15 -24.33 36.02 -66.63
CA ASN A 15 -23.47 35.14 -65.87
C ASN A 15 -24.38 34.45 -64.84
N PRO A 16 -24.50 33.12 -64.85
CA PRO A 16 -25.20 32.44 -63.79
C PRO A 16 -24.46 32.77 -62.49
N ILE A 17 -25.14 33.43 -61.56
CA ILE A 17 -24.68 33.60 -60.19
C ILE A 17 -24.68 32.18 -59.60
N GLU A 18 -23.56 31.49 -59.70
CA GLU A 18 -23.31 30.31 -58.89
C GLU A 18 -23.51 30.72 -57.43
N GLY A 19 -24.48 30.07 -56.79
CA GLY A 19 -24.67 30.19 -55.37
C GLY A 19 -23.37 29.81 -54.69
N VAL A 20 -22.68 30.79 -54.10
CA VAL A 20 -21.70 30.52 -53.06
C VAL A 20 -22.49 29.89 -51.92
N GLU A 21 -22.56 28.56 -51.91
CA GLU A 21 -22.83 27.79 -50.71
C GLU A 21 -21.77 28.24 -49.70
N ARG A 22 -22.18 29.09 -48.75
CA ARG A 22 -21.34 29.40 -47.59
C ARG A 22 -21.16 28.09 -46.84
N GLU A 23 -20.03 27.42 -47.08
CA GLU A 23 -19.60 26.24 -46.36
C GLU A 23 -19.53 26.55 -44.85
N LYS A 24 -20.61 26.23 -44.12
CA LYS A 24 -20.67 26.35 -42.65
C LYS A 24 -19.73 25.36 -41.92
N LYS A 25 -18.97 24.54 -42.66
CA LYS A 25 -18.10 23.49 -42.09
C LYS A 25 -16.79 24.04 -41.51
N ASP A 26 -16.19 25.08 -42.10
CA ASP A 26 -14.85 25.51 -41.70
C ASP A 26 -14.84 26.42 -40.44
N SER A 27 -15.85 27.28 -40.33
CA SER A 27 -16.02 28.18 -39.17
C SER A 27 -16.27 27.43 -37.85
N THR A 28 -16.96 26.29 -37.90
CA THR A 28 -17.28 25.47 -36.73
C THR A 28 -16.03 24.75 -36.20
N ASN A 29 -15.17 24.26 -37.10
CA ASN A 29 -13.93 23.58 -36.76
C ASN A 29 -12.87 24.54 -36.22
N LYS A 30 -12.76 25.75 -36.81
CA LYS A 30 -11.90 26.83 -36.31
C LYS A 30 -12.33 27.30 -34.92
N LYS A 31 -13.63 27.55 -34.71
CA LYS A 31 -14.17 27.96 -33.41
C LYS A 31 -13.89 26.90 -32.32
N GLN A 32 -14.00 25.62 -32.66
CA GLN A 32 -13.74 24.53 -31.73
C GLN A 32 -12.26 24.43 -31.34
N LYS A 33 -11.34 24.66 -32.29
CA LYS A 33 -9.91 24.74 -32.03
C LYS A 33 -9.53 25.95 -31.18
N ASP A 34 -10.12 27.11 -31.46
CA ASP A 34 -9.88 28.34 -30.70
C ASP A 34 -10.41 28.20 -29.26
N GLU A 35 -11.55 27.54 -29.08
CA GLU A 35 -12.12 27.22 -27.76
C GLU A 35 -11.24 26.21 -26.99
N GLU A 36 -10.71 25.19 -27.66
CA GLU A 36 -9.78 24.23 -27.04
C GLU A 36 -8.46 24.91 -26.64
N LEU A 37 -7.93 25.79 -27.48
CA LEU A 37 -6.75 26.60 -27.18
C LEU A 37 -7.00 27.50 -25.97
N ALA A 38 -8.14 28.20 -25.94
CA ALA A 38 -8.52 29.04 -24.81
C ALA A 38 -8.66 28.24 -23.50
N LYS A 39 -9.26 27.04 -23.55
CA LYS A 39 -9.35 26.12 -22.39
C LYS A 39 -7.97 25.71 -21.88
N ARG A 40 -7.06 25.32 -22.78
CA ARG A 40 -5.68 24.95 -22.41
C ARG A 40 -4.91 26.13 -21.81
N THR A 41 -5.04 27.31 -22.41
CA THR A 41 -4.40 28.53 -21.89
C THR A 41 -4.93 28.88 -20.50
N LEU A 42 -6.25 28.84 -20.31
CA LEU A 42 -6.88 29.06 -19.02
C LEU A 42 -6.40 28.04 -17.98
N GLU A 43 -6.33 26.75 -18.35
CA GLU A 43 -5.87 25.68 -17.46
C GLU A 43 -4.41 25.89 -17.02
N ILE A 44 -3.53 26.29 -17.93
CA ILE A 44 -2.12 26.61 -17.62
C ILE A 44 -2.05 27.83 -16.69
N SER A 45 -2.80 28.89 -16.98
CA SER A 45 -2.85 30.09 -16.15
C SER A 45 -3.39 29.80 -14.75
N LEU A 46 -4.43 28.97 -14.64
CA LEU A 46 -4.99 28.52 -13.36
C LEU A 46 -3.98 27.67 -12.58
N LYS A 47 -3.32 26.69 -13.21
CA LYS A 47 -2.26 25.88 -12.57
C LYS A 47 -1.09 26.72 -12.07
N LYS A 48 -0.78 27.84 -12.75
CA LYS A 48 0.28 28.76 -12.35
C LYS A 48 -0.16 29.71 -11.22
N ALA A 49 -1.40 30.19 -11.26
CA ALA A 49 -1.93 31.13 -10.27
C ALA A 49 -2.38 30.42 -8.96
N CYS A 50 -2.86 29.19 -9.08
CA CYS A 50 -3.27 28.33 -7.98
C CYS A 50 -2.70 26.92 -8.25
N PRO A 51 -1.49 26.64 -7.75
CA PRO A 51 -0.93 25.29 -7.81
C PRO A 51 -1.92 24.29 -7.23
N ILE A 52 -2.01 23.10 -7.83
CA ILE A 52 -2.80 22.00 -7.28
C ILE A 52 -2.30 21.73 -5.86
N ASP A 53 -3.19 21.81 -4.88
CA ASP A 53 -2.88 21.45 -3.50
C ASP A 53 -2.64 19.94 -3.42
N THR A 54 -1.39 19.56 -3.19
CA THR A 54 -0.98 18.17 -3.02
C THR A 54 -0.66 17.84 -1.56
N THR A 55 -1.08 18.68 -0.61
CA THR A 55 -0.74 18.52 0.82
C THR A 55 -1.22 17.18 1.36
N ASP A 56 -2.47 16.80 1.08
CA ASP A 56 -3.03 15.53 1.53
C ASP A 56 -2.30 14.33 0.90
N GLU A 57 -2.00 14.40 -0.39
CA GLU A 57 -1.25 13.35 -1.09
C GLU A 57 0.15 13.19 -0.48
N ALA A 58 0.86 14.31 -0.27
CA ALA A 58 2.17 14.32 0.36
C ALA A 58 2.13 13.77 1.80
N PHE A 59 1.08 14.08 2.57
CA PHE A 59 0.86 13.55 3.91
C PHE A 59 0.71 12.02 3.91
N TYR A 60 -0.15 11.48 3.04
CA TYR A 60 -0.35 10.02 2.95
C TYR A 60 0.90 9.30 2.45
N GLU A 61 1.60 9.89 1.50
CA GLU A 61 2.87 9.41 0.98
C GLU A 61 3.94 9.35 2.10
N MET A 62 4.12 10.42 2.88
CA MET A 62 5.01 10.41 4.06
C MET A 62 4.60 9.36 5.09
N GLY A 63 3.29 9.21 5.32
CA GLY A 63 2.76 8.17 6.20
C GLY A 63 3.17 6.75 5.79
N ARG A 64 3.48 6.49 4.50
CA ARG A 64 3.94 5.18 4.05
C ARG A 64 5.31 4.82 4.60
N ILE A 65 6.21 5.80 4.75
CA ILE A 65 7.57 5.61 5.29
C ILE A 65 7.50 5.21 6.76
N PHE A 66 6.63 5.85 7.55
CA PHE A 66 6.54 5.62 9.00
C PHE A 66 5.80 4.34 9.40
N ARG A 67 5.27 3.56 8.44
CA ARG A 67 4.71 2.24 8.74
C ARG A 67 5.81 1.25 9.06
N SER A 68 5.43 0.14 9.70
CA SER A 68 6.34 -0.99 9.91
C SER A 68 7.01 -1.35 8.58
N PRO A 69 8.35 -1.39 8.54
CA PRO A 69 9.06 -1.66 7.30
C PRO A 69 9.04 -3.16 6.96
N LEU A 70 8.67 -4.03 7.92
CA LEU A 70 8.51 -5.46 7.69
C LEU A 70 7.19 -5.77 7.01
N VAL A 71 7.27 -6.29 5.78
CA VAL A 71 6.11 -6.63 4.96
C VAL A 71 5.75 -8.10 5.14
N LYS A 72 4.45 -8.38 5.33
CA LYS A 72 3.95 -9.75 5.52
C LYS A 72 4.28 -10.61 4.30
N GLY A 73 4.89 -11.77 4.55
CA GLY A 73 5.26 -12.74 3.51
C GLY A 73 6.63 -12.49 2.86
N MET A 74 7.29 -11.37 3.18
CA MET A 74 8.64 -11.07 2.69
C MET A 74 9.71 -11.52 3.69
N THR A 75 10.94 -11.73 3.20
CA THR A 75 12.16 -11.83 4.04
C THR A 75 12.53 -10.46 4.61
N ILE A 76 13.45 -10.40 5.58
CA ILE A 76 13.95 -9.11 6.08
C ILE A 76 14.68 -8.35 4.97
N LEU A 77 15.46 -9.05 4.13
CA LEU A 77 16.13 -8.44 2.97
C LEU A 77 15.13 -7.83 1.97
N GLN A 78 14.08 -8.57 1.61
CA GLN A 78 13.04 -8.06 0.71
C GLN A 78 12.30 -6.85 1.32
N SER A 79 12.04 -6.90 2.63
CA SER A 79 11.43 -5.79 3.36
C SER A 79 12.33 -4.56 3.36
N TRP A 80 13.64 -4.75 3.55
CA TRP A 80 14.65 -3.70 3.44
C TRP A 80 14.66 -3.06 2.04
N MET A 81 14.80 -3.86 0.97
CA MET A 81 14.83 -3.35 -0.40
C MET A 81 13.56 -2.56 -0.75
N ASN A 82 12.39 -3.03 -0.28
CA ASN A 82 11.13 -2.33 -0.45
C ASN A 82 11.12 -0.99 0.32
N PHE A 83 11.61 -0.98 1.56
CA PHE A 83 11.68 0.24 2.38
C PHE A 83 12.62 1.27 1.76
N GLU A 84 13.82 0.86 1.36
CA GLU A 84 14.81 1.70 0.68
C GLU A 84 14.21 2.34 -0.59
N THR A 85 13.55 1.54 -1.43
CA THR A 85 12.86 2.03 -2.63
C THR A 85 11.78 3.07 -2.31
N ILE A 86 11.00 2.87 -1.24
CA ILE A 86 9.98 3.84 -0.81
C ILE A 86 10.66 5.13 -0.33
N PHE A 87 11.69 5.00 0.51
CA PHE A 87 12.43 6.13 1.07
C PHE A 87 13.03 7.01 -0.04
N GLU A 88 13.74 6.40 -0.99
CA GLU A 88 14.33 7.10 -2.14
C GLU A 88 13.29 7.82 -2.99
N ARG A 89 12.10 7.23 -3.19
CA ARG A 89 11.01 7.87 -3.94
C ARG A 89 10.46 9.13 -3.28
N HIS A 90 10.52 9.23 -1.95
CA HIS A 90 10.12 10.44 -1.23
C HIS A 90 11.22 11.49 -1.20
N HIS A 91 12.47 11.06 -1.11
CA HIS A 91 13.63 11.95 -1.00
C HIS A 91 14.32 12.25 -2.35
N LYS A 92 13.62 12.13 -3.48
CA LYS A 92 14.17 12.25 -4.87
C LYS A 92 15.10 13.44 -5.15
N ALA A 93 15.05 14.51 -4.36
CA ALA A 93 15.89 15.71 -4.52
C ALA A 93 17.21 15.65 -3.72
N GLU A 94 17.37 14.71 -2.78
CA GLU A 94 18.50 14.61 -1.87
C GLU A 94 19.14 13.23 -1.95
N LYS A 95 20.45 13.19 -2.16
CA LYS A 95 21.21 11.94 -2.04
C LYS A 95 21.39 11.63 -0.56
N ILE A 96 20.46 10.85 0.00
CA ILE A 96 20.51 10.42 1.39
C ILE A 96 21.50 9.26 1.54
N PRO A 97 22.43 9.31 2.51
CA PRO A 97 23.34 8.19 2.77
C PRO A 97 22.56 6.93 3.18
N GLU A 98 22.96 5.77 2.65
CA GLU A 98 22.37 4.45 2.99
C GLU A 98 22.31 4.23 4.52
N SER A 99 23.33 4.69 5.26
CA SER A 99 23.39 4.59 6.72
C SER A 99 22.24 5.31 7.43
N VAL A 100 21.73 6.41 6.87
CA VAL A 100 20.57 7.15 7.41
C VAL A 100 19.28 6.38 7.14
N ILE A 101 19.14 5.81 5.93
CA ILE A 101 18.00 4.97 5.56
C ILE A 101 17.96 3.73 6.46
N LEU A 102 19.12 3.10 6.68
CA LEU A 102 19.29 1.91 7.52
C LEU A 102 18.96 2.20 8.98
N LYS A 103 19.45 3.31 9.53
CA LYS A 103 19.09 3.75 10.89
C LYS A 103 17.60 4.03 11.03
N THR A 104 16.97 4.60 10.01
CA THR A 104 15.53 4.85 10.01
C THR A 104 14.74 3.54 9.98
N PHE A 105 15.14 2.59 9.14
CA PHE A 105 14.56 1.25 9.09
C PHE A 105 14.61 0.57 10.46
N LEU A 106 15.76 0.61 11.15
CA LEU A 106 15.93 0.03 12.48
C LEU A 106 14.99 0.64 13.53
N VAL A 107 14.78 1.95 13.50
CA VAL A 107 13.90 2.67 14.45
C VAL A 107 12.43 2.29 14.26
N LEU A 108 12.02 2.01 13.02
CA LEU A 108 10.63 1.69 12.67
C LEU A 108 10.28 0.20 12.81
N LEU A 109 11.25 -0.64 13.20
CA LEU A 109 11.00 -2.07 13.37
C LEU A 109 9.97 -2.36 14.49
N PRO A 110 9.17 -3.44 14.34
CA PRO A 110 8.27 -3.88 15.39
C PRO A 110 8.99 -4.17 16.72
N LEU A 111 8.24 -4.07 17.83
CA LEU A 111 8.77 -4.22 19.20
C LEU A 111 9.58 -5.50 19.41
N GLU A 112 9.21 -6.59 18.73
CA GLU A 112 9.89 -7.89 18.80
C GLU A 112 11.35 -7.88 18.29
N TYR A 113 11.77 -6.84 17.56
CA TYR A 113 13.15 -6.66 17.08
C TYR A 113 13.93 -5.59 17.87
N ARG A 114 13.31 -4.93 18.87
CA ARG A 114 13.83 -3.70 19.50
C ARG A 114 15.26 -3.82 20.01
N GLU A 115 15.60 -4.90 20.71
CA GLU A 115 16.93 -5.04 21.32
C GLU A 115 18.02 -5.27 20.27
N ALA A 116 17.76 -6.12 19.27
CA ALA A 116 18.67 -6.32 18.15
C ALA A 116 18.82 -5.04 17.30
N ALA A 117 17.73 -4.30 17.12
CA ALA A 117 17.75 -3.03 16.40
C ALA A 117 18.63 -1.98 17.11
N LYS A 118 18.49 -1.84 18.43
CA LYS A 118 19.36 -0.96 19.24
C LYS A 118 20.83 -1.37 19.13
N GLU A 119 21.12 -2.66 19.17
CA GLU A 119 22.49 -3.16 19.07
C GLU A 119 23.11 -2.83 17.71
N CYS A 120 22.37 -3.06 16.62
CA CYS A 120 22.78 -2.66 15.28
C CYS A 120 22.98 -1.14 15.18
N TYR A 121 22.06 -0.35 15.74
CA TYR A 121 22.09 1.11 15.66
C TYR A 121 23.33 1.74 16.32
N ARG A 122 23.85 1.12 17.40
CA ARG A 122 25.04 1.61 18.11
C ARG A 122 26.34 1.44 17.35
N LYS A 123 26.38 0.54 16.35
CA LYS A 123 27.60 0.29 15.59
C LYS A 123 27.85 1.44 14.60
N GLU A 124 29.07 1.96 14.57
CA GLU A 124 29.44 3.09 13.70
C GLU A 124 29.50 2.70 12.22
N ASN A 125 29.98 1.49 11.90
CA ASN A 125 30.20 1.01 10.53
C ASN A 125 29.55 -0.35 10.28
N ILE A 126 28.32 -0.57 10.75
CA ILE A 126 27.61 -1.81 10.44
C ILE A 126 27.15 -1.81 8.98
N SER A 127 27.41 -2.91 8.28
CA SER A 127 26.92 -3.12 6.94
C SER A 127 25.45 -3.54 6.94
N THR A 128 24.75 -3.27 5.84
CA THR A 128 23.36 -3.71 5.63
C THR A 128 23.24 -5.22 5.80
N ASP A 129 24.16 -6.01 5.23
CA ASP A 129 24.15 -7.47 5.37
C ASP A 129 24.24 -7.95 6.83
N GLU A 130 25.10 -7.33 7.64
CA GLU A 130 25.20 -7.66 9.07
C GLU A 130 23.90 -7.35 9.82
N VAL A 131 23.23 -6.24 9.49
CA VAL A 131 21.92 -5.90 10.04
C VAL A 131 20.89 -6.97 9.65
N ILE A 132 20.80 -7.30 8.36
CA ILE A 132 19.85 -8.30 7.85
C ILE A 132 20.08 -9.65 8.53
N GLN A 133 21.33 -10.09 8.67
CA GLN A 133 21.68 -11.33 9.35
C GLN A 133 21.25 -11.32 10.83
N CYS A 134 21.52 -10.22 11.54
CA CYS A 134 21.12 -10.04 12.94
C CYS A 134 19.58 -10.15 13.10
N LEU A 135 18.83 -9.45 12.26
CA LEU A 135 17.37 -9.44 12.30
C LEU A 135 16.76 -10.79 11.89
N GLU A 136 17.32 -11.46 10.90
CA GLU A 136 16.90 -12.82 10.52
C GLU A 136 17.14 -13.83 11.65
N ALA A 137 18.22 -13.69 12.44
CA ALA A 137 18.44 -14.52 13.63
C ALA A 137 17.33 -14.31 14.67
N VAL A 138 16.90 -13.07 14.91
CA VAL A 138 15.75 -12.76 15.78
C VAL A 138 14.46 -13.37 15.23
N ARG A 139 14.20 -13.24 13.93
CA ARG A 139 13.02 -13.82 13.28
C ARG A 139 12.97 -15.34 13.45
N ARG A 140 14.10 -16.03 13.29
CA ARG A 140 14.21 -17.49 13.49
C ARG A 140 13.97 -17.89 14.94
N THR A 141 14.62 -17.23 15.89
CA THR A 141 14.46 -17.52 17.33
C THR A 141 13.03 -17.26 17.80
N ASN A 142 12.36 -16.21 17.30
CA ASN A 142 10.95 -15.96 17.55
C ASN A 142 10.04 -17.05 16.95
N GLY A 143 10.38 -17.59 15.78
CA GLY A 143 9.69 -18.74 15.19
C GLY A 143 9.82 -20.01 16.05
N ILE A 144 11.04 -20.31 16.51
CA ILE A 144 11.33 -21.45 17.38
C ILE A 144 10.63 -21.29 18.74
N ASN A 145 10.67 -20.10 19.34
CA ASN A 145 10.00 -19.82 20.61
C ASN A 145 8.47 -19.93 20.50
N ARG A 146 7.86 -19.55 19.36
CA ARG A 146 6.43 -19.80 19.12
C ARG A 146 6.09 -21.28 19.02
N GLN A 147 6.99 -22.10 18.46
CA GLN A 147 6.83 -23.56 18.39
C GLN A 147 7.07 -24.22 19.76
N ALA A 148 8.08 -23.79 20.52
CA ALA A 148 8.40 -24.29 21.85
C ALA A 148 7.34 -23.93 22.91
N LYS A 149 6.67 -22.78 22.77
CA LYS A 149 5.55 -22.39 23.65
C LYS A 149 4.30 -23.27 23.43
N TYR A 150 4.27 -24.04 22.35
CA TYR A 150 3.23 -25.02 22.04
C TYR A 150 3.76 -26.44 22.29
N ASN A 151 3.83 -26.84 23.57
CA ASN A 151 4.10 -28.23 23.94
C ASN A 151 2.94 -29.13 23.49
N LYS A 152 2.98 -29.54 22.22
CA LYS A 152 2.00 -30.37 21.53
C LYS A 152 1.74 -31.71 22.25
N SER A 153 2.77 -32.18 22.96
CA SER A 153 2.73 -33.38 23.82
C SER A 153 1.83 -33.22 25.06
N LYS A 154 1.59 -31.99 25.55
CA LYS A 154 0.75 -31.72 26.74
C LYS A 154 -0.56 -31.02 26.41
N SER A 155 -0.75 -30.56 25.17
CA SER A 155 -2.00 -29.89 24.76
C SER A 155 -3.09 -30.92 24.46
N LYS A 156 -4.21 -30.86 25.17
CA LYS A 156 -5.41 -31.65 24.89
C LYS A 156 -6.09 -31.16 23.61
N CYS A 157 -6.42 -32.07 22.71
CA CYS A 157 -7.11 -31.79 21.46
C CYS A 157 -8.52 -31.24 21.73
N PHE A 158 -8.84 -30.06 21.19
CA PHE A 158 -10.17 -29.43 21.33
C PHE A 158 -11.31 -30.18 20.62
N ASN A 159 -11.04 -31.25 19.87
CA ASN A 159 -12.07 -32.09 19.24
C ASN A 159 -12.33 -33.38 20.02
N CYS A 160 -11.27 -34.14 20.34
CA CYS A 160 -11.40 -35.46 20.95
C CYS A 160 -10.94 -35.54 22.41
N GLY A 161 -10.30 -34.49 22.94
CA GLY A 161 -9.79 -34.42 24.31
C GLY A 161 -8.47 -35.13 24.57
N LYS A 162 -7.94 -35.90 23.59
CA LYS A 162 -6.66 -36.63 23.73
C LYS A 162 -5.47 -35.69 23.52
N GLU A 163 -4.37 -35.98 24.19
CA GLU A 163 -3.12 -35.20 24.11
C GLU A 163 -2.30 -35.60 22.86
N GLY A 164 -1.23 -34.86 22.57
CA GLY A 164 -0.30 -35.15 21.47
C GLY A 164 -0.66 -34.52 20.12
N HIS A 165 -1.85 -33.92 19.97
CA HIS A 165 -2.28 -33.27 18.72
C HIS A 165 -3.34 -32.19 18.95
N LEU A 166 -3.60 -31.38 17.92
CA LEU A 166 -4.62 -30.32 17.91
C LEU A 166 -5.83 -30.66 17.06
N LYS A 167 -6.90 -29.86 17.19
CA LYS A 167 -8.14 -30.00 16.41
C LYS A 167 -7.89 -30.00 14.89
N THR A 168 -6.90 -29.24 14.43
CA THR A 168 -6.49 -29.16 13.02
C THR A 168 -5.85 -30.45 12.50
N GLU A 169 -5.32 -31.27 13.39
CA GLU A 169 -4.59 -32.52 13.08
C GLU A 169 -5.34 -33.75 13.64
N CYS A 170 -6.60 -33.57 14.05
CA CYS A 170 -7.36 -34.62 14.69
C CYS A 170 -8.00 -35.52 13.62
N TRP A 171 -7.60 -36.79 13.60
CA TRP A 171 -8.23 -37.82 12.76
C TRP A 171 -9.62 -38.28 13.24
N SER A 172 -10.11 -37.77 14.38
CA SER A 172 -11.45 -38.08 14.87
C SER A 172 -12.51 -37.26 14.12
N LYS A 173 -13.70 -37.83 13.91
CA LYS A 173 -14.86 -37.12 13.37
C LYS A 173 -15.11 -35.83 14.19
N LYS A 174 -15.40 -34.71 13.51
CA LYS A 174 -15.66 -33.42 14.18
C LYS A 174 -16.91 -33.55 15.05
N LYS A 175 -16.79 -33.30 16.35
CA LYS A 175 -17.95 -33.19 17.24
C LYS A 175 -18.59 -31.82 17.05
N THR A 176 -19.77 -31.77 16.44
CA THR A 176 -20.62 -30.57 16.45
C THR A 176 -21.24 -30.45 17.86
N SER A 177 -21.03 -29.31 18.50
CA SER A 177 -21.30 -29.11 19.92
C SER A 177 -22.78 -28.90 20.21
N THR A 178 -23.40 -29.78 21.02
CA THR A 178 -24.53 -29.37 21.90
C THR A 178 -24.63 -30.21 23.19
N LYS A 179 -24.15 -31.46 23.22
CA LYS A 179 -24.18 -32.28 24.45
C LYS A 179 -22.78 -32.69 24.86
N GLN A 180 -22.12 -31.94 25.75
CA GLN A 180 -21.07 -32.44 26.67
C GLN A 180 -20.51 -31.30 27.55
N LYS A 181 -21.35 -30.72 28.40
CA LYS A 181 -20.92 -30.07 29.67
C LYS A 181 -21.17 -30.95 30.90
N ALA A 182 -21.74 -32.15 30.73
CA ALA A 182 -22.19 -32.99 31.84
C ALA A 182 -21.16 -34.02 32.36
N ASN A 183 -20.06 -34.28 31.65
CA ASN A 183 -19.17 -35.40 31.99
C ASN A 183 -17.84 -34.97 32.65
N GLN A 184 -17.71 -33.74 33.15
CA GLN A 184 -16.54 -33.31 33.94
C GLN A 184 -16.79 -33.27 35.46
N ALA A 185 -17.94 -33.76 35.94
CA ALA A 185 -18.30 -33.71 37.36
C ALA A 185 -18.20 -35.06 38.13
N THR A 186 -17.75 -36.13 37.49
CA THR A 186 -17.62 -37.44 38.15
C THR A 186 -16.32 -38.09 37.77
N GLU A 187 -15.26 -37.78 38.52
CA GLU A 187 -14.14 -38.66 38.87
C GLU A 187 -13.09 -37.82 39.59
N GLU A 188 -13.27 -37.65 40.91
CA GLU A 188 -12.20 -37.55 41.92
C GLU A 188 -12.86 -37.38 43.30
N LYS A 189 -13.25 -38.49 43.92
CA LYS A 189 -13.36 -38.58 45.39
C LYS A 189 -12.09 -39.26 45.90
N PRO A 190 -11.25 -38.60 46.72
CA PRO A 190 -10.20 -39.29 47.44
C PRO A 190 -10.81 -40.06 48.61
N SER A 191 -10.60 -41.37 48.63
CA SER A 191 -10.82 -42.24 49.79
C SER A 191 -9.85 -41.85 50.91
N ARG A 192 -10.37 -41.40 52.07
CA ARG A 192 -9.59 -41.28 53.30
C ARG A 192 -9.50 -42.63 53.97
N ASN A 193 -8.31 -43.23 53.97
CA ASN A 193 -7.99 -44.37 54.83
C ASN A 193 -7.97 -43.90 56.29
N LYS A 194 -8.67 -44.63 57.15
CA LYS A 194 -8.49 -44.61 58.59
C LYS A 194 -7.35 -45.57 58.93
N THR A 195 -6.42 -45.12 59.77
CA THR A 195 -5.53 -46.01 60.55
C THR A 195 -5.48 -45.48 61.97
N ASP A 196 -5.66 -46.41 62.89
CA ASP A 196 -5.75 -46.27 64.33
C ASP A 196 -4.42 -45.82 64.97
N GLY A 197 -4.54 -45.21 66.16
CA GLY A 197 -3.47 -44.76 67.03
C GLY A 197 -4.02 -43.89 68.15
#